data_AF-A0A4R1B155-F1
#
_entry.id   AF-A0A4R1B155-F1
#
_cell.length_a   1.000
_cell.length_b   1.000
_cell.length_c   1.000
_cell.angle_alpha   90.00
_cell.angle_beta   90.00
_cell.angle_gamma   90.00
#
_symmetry.space_group_name_H-M   'P 1'
#
loop_
_entity.id
_entity.type
_entity.pdbx_description
1 polymer ?
#
loop_
_entity_poly.entity_id
_entity_poly.type
_entity_poly.pdbx_seq_one_letter_code
_entity_poly.pdbx_strand_id
1 'polypeptide(L)'
;MPLEKSDIALTIYVAFMVISLIFCYGFSSKMIKKTGLFGTQTIIASTLNLLLGVCAIMGWFFFSWRVNEFMFFGGLALGIGMLVISEAILIIVLFIRRKIMLQTYNSNIETKS
;
A
#
# COMPACT_ATOMS: atom_id res chain seq x y z
N MET A 1 -12.22 -25.32 18.64
CA MET A 1 -11.20 -25.11 17.59
C MET A 1 -11.00 -23.62 17.37
N PRO A 2 -10.00 -22.98 18.00
CA PRO A 2 -9.70 -21.55 17.86
C PRO A 2 -8.83 -21.20 16.63
N LEU A 3 -8.31 -22.19 15.89
CA LEU A 3 -7.43 -21.99 14.73
C LEU A 3 -8.13 -21.29 13.55
N GLU A 4 -9.34 -21.73 13.18
CA GLU A 4 -10.02 -21.20 11.98
C GLU A 4 -10.30 -19.68 12.04
N LYS A 5 -10.65 -19.16 13.22
CA LYS A 5 -10.93 -17.72 13.38
C LYS A 5 -9.69 -16.87 13.18
N SER A 6 -8.54 -17.39 13.58
CA SER A 6 -7.28 -16.68 13.47
C SER A 6 -6.69 -16.73 12.07
N ASP A 7 -6.87 -17.86 11.37
CA ASP A 7 -6.48 -18.00 9.97
C ASP A 7 -7.29 -17.07 9.06
N ILE A 8 -8.60 -16.92 9.33
CA ILE A 8 -9.45 -15.96 8.62
C ILE A 8 -9.00 -14.53 8.88
N ALA A 9 -8.71 -14.17 10.14
CA ALA A 9 -8.22 -12.83 10.48
C ALA A 9 -6.88 -12.51 9.80
N LEU A 10 -5.96 -13.48 9.76
CA LEU A 10 -4.67 -13.33 9.09
C LEU A 10 -4.85 -13.13 7.58
N THR A 11 -5.77 -13.88 6.98
CA THR A 11 -6.12 -13.77 5.57
C THR A 11 -6.70 -12.40 5.24
N ILE A 12 -7.64 -11.90 6.06
CA ILE A 12 -8.22 -10.56 5.91
C ILE A 12 -7.13 -9.48 6.06
N TYR A 13 -6.25 -9.65 7.05
CA TYR A 13 -5.14 -8.72 7.30
C TYR A 13 -4.21 -8.60 6.07
N VAL A 14 -3.77 -9.72 5.51
CA VAL A 14 -2.93 -9.76 4.31
C VAL A 14 -3.68 -9.18 3.10
N ALA A 15 -4.94 -9.60 2.89
CA ALA A 15 -5.75 -9.11 1.77
C ALA A 15 -5.92 -7.58 1.82
N PHE A 16 -6.15 -7.03 3.02
CA PHE A 16 -6.28 -5.59 3.21
C PHE A 16 -5.00 -4.83 2.82
N MET A 17 -3.83 -5.35 3.20
CA MET A 17 -2.55 -4.74 2.82
C MET A 17 -2.29 -4.78 1.31
N VAL A 18 -2.64 -5.88 0.64
CA VAL A 18 -2.52 -5.99 -0.83
C VAL A 18 -3.47 -5.01 -1.53
N ILE A 19 -4.72 -4.93 -1.08
CA ILE A 19 -5.71 -4.00 -1.64
C ILE A 19 -5.27 -2.54 -1.45
N SER A 20 -4.73 -2.20 -0.28
CA SER A 20 -4.17 -0.88 0.01
C SER A 20 -3.09 -0.49 -1.01
N LEU A 21 -2.15 -1.39 -1.29
CA LEU A 21 -1.09 -1.13 -2.27
C LEU A 21 -1.64 -0.87 -3.68
N ILE A 22 -2.58 -1.70 -4.14
CA ILE A 22 -3.22 -1.54 -5.45
C ILE A 22 -3.95 -0.19 -5.52
N PHE A 23 -4.63 0.19 -4.45
CA PHE A 23 -5.37 1.45 -4.37
C PHE A 23 -4.42 2.67 -4.41
N CYS A 24 -3.36 2.66 -3.60
CA CYS A 24 -2.35 3.72 -3.58
C CYS A 24 -1.63 3.87 -4.93
N TYR A 25 -1.29 2.76 -5.59
CA TYR A 25 -0.71 2.78 -6.92
C TYR A 25 -1.69 3.34 -7.98
N GLY A 26 -2.94 2.90 -7.96
CA GLY A 26 -3.96 3.37 -8.89
C GLY A 26 -4.27 4.86 -8.73
N PHE A 27 -4.36 5.32 -7.48
CA PHE A 27 -4.60 6.73 -7.15
C PHE A 27 -3.44 7.62 -7.61
N SER A 28 -2.22 7.25 -7.25
CA SER A 28 -1.02 8.02 -7.60
C SER A 28 -0.78 8.06 -9.10
N SER A 29 -0.94 6.94 -9.81
CA SER A 29 -0.77 6.92 -11.27
C SER A 29 -1.79 7.82 -11.98
N LYS A 30 -3.05 7.83 -11.55
CA LYS A 30 -4.08 8.72 -12.12
C LYS A 30 -3.76 10.20 -11.84
N MET A 31 -3.35 10.52 -10.61
CA MET A 31 -2.98 11.89 -10.25
C MET A 31 -1.73 12.38 -10.98
N ILE A 32 -0.66 11.57 -11.09
CA ILE A 32 0.57 11.94 -11.81
C ILE A 32 0.26 12.24 -13.28
N LYS A 33 -0.57 11.43 -13.94
CA LYS A 33 -0.99 11.67 -15.33
C LYS A 33 -1.83 12.94 -15.51
N LYS A 34 -2.50 13.42 -14.45
CA LYS A 34 -3.37 14.61 -14.50
C LYS A 34 -2.63 15.89 -14.12
N THR A 35 -1.70 15.83 -13.17
CA THR A 35 -1.04 17.00 -12.57
C THR A 35 0.42 17.15 -13.03
N GLY A 36 1.05 16.11 -13.60
CA GLY A 36 2.47 16.12 -14.00
C GLY A 36 3.47 16.10 -12.84
N LEU A 37 3.04 16.38 -11.62
CA LEU A 37 3.86 16.42 -10.39
C LEU A 37 4.15 15.02 -9.84
N PHE A 38 5.20 14.37 -10.35
CA PHE A 38 5.63 13.04 -9.93
C PHE A 38 6.06 12.96 -8.46
N GLY A 39 6.92 13.87 -8.00
CA GLY A 39 7.53 13.81 -6.67
C GLY A 39 6.50 13.95 -5.56
N THR A 40 5.69 15.00 -5.60
CA THR A 40 4.65 15.27 -4.59
C THR A 40 3.64 14.13 -4.51
N GLN A 41 3.20 13.59 -5.64
CA GLN A 41 2.22 12.50 -5.68
C GLN A 41 2.80 11.18 -5.18
N THR A 42 4.09 10.93 -5.42
CA THR A 42 4.80 9.75 -4.87
C THR A 42 4.89 9.82 -3.35
N ILE A 43 5.21 10.98 -2.78
CA ILE A 43 5.26 11.20 -1.33
C ILE A 43 3.87 11.01 -0.71
N ILE A 44 2.82 11.55 -1.33
CA ILE A 44 1.43 11.38 -0.86
C ILE A 44 1.04 9.90 -0.88
N ALA A 45 1.34 9.19 -1.97
CA ALA A 45 1.01 7.78 -2.13
C ALA A 45 1.74 6.87 -1.14
N SER A 46 3.02 7.13 -0.93
CA SER A 46 3.85 6.44 0.09
C SER A 46 3.31 6.73 1.48
N THR A 47 3.05 7.99 1.83
CA THR A 47 2.45 8.34 3.12
C THR A 47 1.10 7.64 3.35
N LEU A 48 0.25 7.56 2.32
CA LEU A 48 -1.04 6.87 2.41
C LEU A 48 -0.88 5.36 2.58
N ASN A 49 0.03 4.73 1.82
CA ASN A 49 0.28 3.30 1.92
C ASN A 49 0.86 2.93 3.30
N LEU A 50 1.79 3.75 3.82
CA LEU A 50 2.36 3.60 5.15
C LEU A 50 1.28 3.78 6.24
N LEU A 51 0.42 4.80 6.11
CA LEU A 51 -0.69 5.01 7.04
C LEU A 51 -1.66 3.83 7.06
N LEU A 52 -2.08 3.36 5.88
CA LEU A 52 -2.97 2.19 5.76
C LEU A 52 -2.31 0.91 6.29
N GLY A 53 -1.02 0.72 6.05
CA GLY A 53 -0.24 -0.39 6.60
C GLY A 53 -0.19 -0.35 8.13
N VAL A 54 0.04 0.83 8.72
CA VAL A 54 0.01 1.03 10.17
C VAL A 54 -1.38 0.79 10.74
N CYS A 55 -2.44 1.28 10.10
CA CYS A 55 -3.82 0.99 10.50
C CYS A 55 -4.13 -0.51 10.47
N ALA A 56 -3.63 -1.23 9.45
CA ALA A 56 -3.78 -2.68 9.37
C ALA A 56 -3.05 -3.37 10.54
N ILE A 57 -1.80 -2.96 10.83
CA ILE A 57 -1.02 -3.50 11.96
C ILE A 57 -1.73 -3.23 13.29
N MET A 58 -2.31 -2.04 13.49
CA MET A 58 -3.10 -1.75 14.68
C MET A 58 -4.35 -2.65 14.77
N GLY A 59 -5.06 -2.87 13.66
CA GLY A 59 -6.19 -3.79 13.62
C GLY A 59 -5.79 -5.22 14.01
N TRP A 60 -4.64 -5.68 13.51
CA TRP A 60 -4.05 -6.97 13.90
C TRP A 60 -3.66 -7.00 15.38
N PHE A 61 -3.08 -5.92 15.90
CA PHE A 61 -2.70 -5.79 17.31
C PHE A 61 -3.90 -6.00 18.23
N PHE A 62 -5.02 -5.31 17.96
CA PHE A 62 -6.25 -5.45 18.75
C PHE A 62 -6.83 -6.87 18.72
N PHE A 63 -6.73 -7.57 17.59
CA PHE A 63 -7.22 -8.93 17.45
C PHE A 63 -6.30 -9.95 18.15
N SER A 64 -5.01 -9.91 17.85
CA SER A 64 -4.03 -10.90 18.32
C SER A 64 -3.71 -10.79 19.81
N TRP A 65 -3.87 -9.60 20.42
CA TRP A 65 -3.73 -9.40 21.88
C TRP A 65 -4.64 -10.33 22.71
N ARG A 66 -5.80 -10.73 22.16
CA ARG A 66 -6.73 -11.62 22.86
C ARG A 66 -6.53 -13.11 22.57
N VAL A 67 -5.67 -13.47 21.63
CA VAL A 67 -5.56 -14.85 21.11
C VAL A 67 -4.32 -15.55 21.65
N ASN A 68 -3.11 -15.08 21.31
CA ASN A 68 -1.85 -15.70 21.74
C ASN A 68 -0.64 -14.81 21.43
N GLU A 69 0.36 -14.79 22.31
CA GLU A 69 1.60 -14.01 22.17
C GLU A 69 2.43 -14.43 20.95
N PHE A 70 2.48 -15.74 20.64
CA PHE A 70 3.23 -16.23 19.49
C PHE A 70 2.63 -15.74 18.16
N MET A 71 1.30 -15.66 18.09
CA MET A 71 0.57 -15.20 16.92
C MET A 71 0.64 -13.68 16.77
N PHE A 72 0.70 -12.97 17.89
CA PHE A 72 0.97 -11.55 17.96
C PHE A 72 2.34 -11.22 17.33
N PHE A 73 3.42 -11.84 17.81
CA PHE A 73 4.76 -11.60 17.28
C PHE A 73 4.91 -12.02 15.81
N GLY A 74 4.36 -13.19 15.45
CA GLY A 74 4.39 -13.68 14.07
C GLY A 74 3.70 -12.74 13.09
N GLY A 75 2.48 -12.29 13.41
CA GLY A 75 1.73 -11.37 12.56
C GLY A 75 2.31 -9.95 12.54
N LEU A 76 2.94 -9.49 13.62
CA LEU A 76 3.62 -8.20 13.68
C LEU A 76 4.89 -8.19 12.83
N ALA A 77 5.71 -9.25 12.90
CA ALA A 77 6.88 -9.40 12.04
C ALA A 77 6.49 -9.51 10.55
N LEU A 78 5.47 -10.30 10.23
CA LEU A 78 4.92 -10.43 8.88
C LEU A 78 4.38 -9.09 8.38
N GLY A 79 3.68 -8.36 9.26
CA GLY A 79 3.12 -7.05 8.98
C GLY A 79 4.15 -6.00 8.63
N ILE A 80 5.19 -5.87 9.47
CA ILE A 80 6.31 -4.95 9.22
C ILE A 80 7.04 -5.33 7.92
N GLY A 81 7.32 -6.63 7.73
CA GLY A 81 7.98 -7.12 6.52
C GLY A 81 7.19 -6.79 5.26
N MET A 82 5.88 -7.07 5.25
CA MET A 82 5.00 -6.71 4.14
C MET A 82 4.92 -5.20 3.92
N LEU A 83 4.86 -4.39 4.98
CA LEU A 83 4.81 -2.94 4.87
C LEU A 83 6.07 -2.39 4.17
N VAL A 84 7.26 -2.82 4.61
CA VAL A 84 8.53 -2.41 3.98
C VAL A 84 8.61 -2.86 2.52
N ILE A 85 8.23 -4.11 2.24
CA ILE A 85 8.20 -4.64 0.86
C ILE A 85 7.20 -3.85 0.01
N SER A 86 6.03 -3.52 0.55
CA SER A 86 4.97 -2.78 -0.14
C SER A 86 5.43 -1.38 -0.54
N GLU A 87 6.09 -0.65 0.38
CA GLU A 87 6.66 0.66 0.11
C GLU A 87 7.75 0.60 -0.95
N ALA A 88 8.67 -0.36 -0.84
CA ALA A 88 9.73 -0.55 -1.81
C ALA A 88 9.17 -0.82 -3.21
N ILE A 89 8.19 -1.73 -3.32
CA ILE A 89 7.50 -2.03 -4.59
C ILE A 89 6.81 -0.79 -5.14
N LEU A 90 6.07 -0.04 -4.31
CA LEU A 90 5.34 1.16 -4.74
C LEU A 90 6.30 2.20 -5.34
N ILE A 91 7.40 2.48 -4.65
CA ILE A 91 8.42 3.45 -5.08
C ILE A 91 9.08 2.98 -6.38
N ILE A 92 9.51 1.72 -6.46
CA ILE A 92 10.15 1.15 -7.65
C ILE A 92 9.23 1.23 -8.87
N VAL A 93 7.97 0.78 -8.72
CA VAL A 93 7.00 0.77 -9.81
C VAL A 93 6.69 2.19 -10.29
N LEU A 94 6.50 3.14 -9.36
CA LEU A 94 6.30 4.55 -9.70
C LEU A 94 7.52 5.11 -10.44
N PHE A 95 8.74 4.80 -9.98
CA PHE A 95 9.97 5.28 -10.60
C PHE A 95 10.14 4.74 -12.03
N ILE A 96 9.88 3.45 -12.25
CA ILE A 96 9.94 2.82 -13.59
C ILE A 96 8.91 3.47 -14.52
N ARG A 97 7.68 3.68 -14.06
CA ARG A 97 6.59 4.23 -14.88
C ARG A 97 6.60 5.75 -15.00
N ARG A 98 7.51 6.45 -14.31
CA ARG A 98 7.66 7.91 -14.36
C ARG A 98 7.70 8.45 -15.79
N LYS A 99 8.55 7.89 -16.66
CA LYS A 99 8.69 8.37 -18.05
C LYS A 99 7.39 8.28 -18.84
N ILE A 100 6.71 7.13 -18.76
CA ILE A 100 5.44 6.88 -19.46
C ILE A 100 4.34 7.82 -18.94
N MET A 101 4.27 8.03 -17.63
CA MET A 101 3.26 8.90 -17.02
C MET A 101 3.44 10.37 -17.41
N LEU A 102 4.69 10.86 -17.44
CA LEU A 102 4.99 12.23 -17.88
C LEU A 102 4.74 12.43 -19.39
N GLN A 103 5.06 11.44 -20.22
CA GLN A 103 4.71 11.47 -21.65
C GLN A 103 3.19 11.56 -21.85
N THR A 104 2.42 10.76 -21.10
CA THR A 104 0.95 10.78 -21.15
C THR A 104 0.37 12.13 -20.73
N TYR A 105 1.00 12.81 -19.76
CA TYR A 105 0.59 14.14 -19.35
C TYR A 105 0.81 15.17 -20.46
N ASN A 106 2.01 15.20 -21.06
CA ASN A 106 2.32 16.13 -22.14
C ASN A 106 1.40 15.96 -23.35
N SER A 107 1.09 14.72 -23.75
CA SER A 107 0.16 14.46 -24.86
C SER A 107 -1.28 14.91 -24.56
N ASN A 108 -1.71 14.87 -23.30
CA ASN A 108 -3.03 15.37 -22.88
C ASN A 108 -3.10 16.90 -22.87
N ILE A 109 -1.97 17.59 -22.74
CA ILE A 109 -1.90 19.06 -22.84
C ILE A 109 -1.91 19.49 -24.31
N GLU A 110 -1.11 18.86 -25.16
CA GLU A 110 -1.07 19.20 -26.60
C GLU A 110 -2.42 18.99 -27.32
N THR A 111 -3.23 18.02 -26.89
CA THR A 111 -4.56 17.79 -27.46
C THR A 111 -5.64 18.76 -26.95
N LYS A 112 -5.33 19.56 -25.91
CA LYS A 112 -6.24 20.57 -25.34
C LYS A 112 -5.86 22.02 -25.69
N SER A 113 -4.70 22.23 -26.32
CA SER A 113 -4.26 23.53 -26.83
C SER A 113 -4.65 23.73 -28.29
#